data_AF-A0A174WJ08-F1
#
_entry.id   AF-A0A174WJ08-F1
#
_cell.length_a   1.000
_cell.length_b   1.000
_cell.length_c   1.000
_cell.angle_alpha   90.00
_cell.angle_beta   90.00
_cell.angle_gamma   90.00
#
_symmetry.space_group_name_H-M   'P 1'
#
loop_
_entity.id
_entity.type
_entity.pdbx_description
1 polymer ?
#
loop_
_entity_poly.entity_id
_entity_poly.type
_entity_poly.pdbx_seq_one_letter_code
_entity_poly.pdbx_strand_id
1 'polypeptide(L)'
;MGRIARKGFEYYRAETDRFRDIKIRKLRKEHSCAGYAIYQYVLNEIYRVEGCYIRFTQDELFDCAEYWNMREEEVLRIINYCTETGLFNAGIWKQYGILTGHSIQIRYVSMCQAAKRKTVIPEEINLLSEEKSSFPVSRAQLPVEAASVPICGSVAVTSVPFTEPSEAPVPLKEGILPEKTGFIPEESVNIPEAYNIKERKENISSSSSFTSVQEKTDEEDNSIRTLKSDLEYLNLKDDQIRWACILKARYPAMPLEYAIAAVKDSIRNGDYRYSVGGCLTPLIENYIRKYNAECSGEKRQDGFRAALERLGISPAQQHEILHLSADSPRVLEAALKEIERSNGRIRSPLCFLRSRLTSVRTA
;
A
#
# COMPACT_ATOMS: atom_id res chain seq x y z
N MET A 1 35.16 -24.58 -1.19
CA MET A 1 35.00 -23.74 -2.40
C MET A 1 34.53 -22.36 -1.96
N GLY A 2 34.98 -21.29 -2.62
CA GLY A 2 34.43 -19.95 -2.38
C GLY A 2 33.00 -19.85 -2.91
N ARG A 3 32.11 -19.14 -2.21
CA ARG A 3 30.76 -18.86 -2.73
C ARG A 3 30.89 -17.92 -3.92
N ILE A 4 30.38 -18.33 -5.09
CA ILE A 4 30.18 -17.40 -6.21
C ILE A 4 29.22 -16.32 -5.72
N ALA A 5 29.62 -15.05 -5.82
CA ALA A 5 28.77 -13.94 -5.43
C ALA A 5 27.58 -13.85 -6.39
N ARG A 6 26.35 -13.89 -5.84
CA ARG A 6 25.12 -13.62 -6.59
C ARG A 6 25.24 -12.21 -7.21
N LYS A 7 25.03 -12.09 -8.53
CA LYS A 7 25.13 -10.82 -9.26
C LYS A 7 24.06 -9.83 -8.76
N GLY A 8 22.80 -10.25 -8.82
CA GLY A 8 21.64 -9.54 -8.28
C GLY A 8 21.54 -9.52 -6.76
N PHE A 9 20.42 -9.01 -6.28
CA PHE A 9 20.17 -8.61 -4.89
C PHE A 9 18.94 -9.31 -4.32
N GLU A 10 19.01 -9.67 -3.04
CA GLU A 10 17.89 -10.31 -2.32
C GLU A 10 16.81 -9.30 -1.91
N TYR A 11 17.09 -8.00 -2.04
CA TYR A 11 16.16 -6.88 -1.88
C TYR A 11 16.68 -5.66 -2.65
N TYR A 12 15.78 -4.79 -3.12
CA TYR A 12 16.12 -3.49 -3.70
C TYR A 12 15.30 -2.36 -3.07
N ARG A 13 15.77 -1.11 -3.17
CA ARG A 13 15.01 0.06 -2.71
C ARG A 13 14.06 0.55 -3.80
N ALA A 14 12.80 0.77 -3.46
CA ALA A 14 11.80 1.32 -4.37
C ALA A 14 11.44 2.76 -3.96
N GLU A 15 11.74 3.77 -4.79
CA GLU A 15 11.52 5.19 -4.45
C GLU A 15 10.06 5.49 -4.08
N THR A 16 9.81 6.39 -3.12
CA THR A 16 8.47 6.67 -2.59
C THR A 16 7.58 7.44 -3.58
N ASP A 17 8.18 8.21 -4.47
CA ASP A 17 7.53 9.01 -5.50
C ASP A 17 7.33 8.27 -6.84
N ARG A 18 7.65 6.97 -6.93
CA ARG A 18 7.47 6.13 -8.14
C ARG A 18 6.08 6.21 -8.79
N PHE A 19 5.05 6.57 -8.02
CA PHE A 19 3.67 6.72 -8.50
C PHE A 19 3.39 8.09 -9.17
N ARG A 20 4.30 9.06 -9.02
CA ARG A 20 4.24 10.38 -9.68
C ARG A 20 4.83 10.35 -11.09
N ASP A 21 5.74 9.41 -11.38
CA ASP A 21 6.33 9.20 -12.71
C ASP A 21 5.24 9.12 -13.79
N ILE A 22 5.37 9.97 -14.81
CA ILE A 22 4.44 10.05 -15.93
C ILE A 22 4.38 8.74 -16.73
N LYS A 23 5.50 7.99 -16.81
CA LYS A 23 5.55 6.69 -17.50
C LYS A 23 4.73 5.64 -16.76
N ILE A 24 4.90 5.55 -15.44
CA ILE A 24 4.11 4.68 -14.56
C ILE A 24 2.62 5.07 -14.57
N ARG A 25 2.30 6.37 -14.63
CA ARG A 25 0.90 6.83 -14.75
C ARG A 25 0.29 6.55 -16.12
N LYS A 26 1.05 6.62 -17.22
CA LYS A 26 0.61 6.17 -18.56
C LYS A 26 0.33 4.66 -18.57
N LEU A 27 1.28 3.85 -18.11
CA LEU A 27 1.15 2.40 -17.97
C LEU A 27 -0.08 1.99 -17.16
N ARG A 28 -0.35 2.68 -16.05
CA ARG A 28 -1.56 2.46 -15.22
C ARG A 28 -2.86 2.98 -15.85
N LYS A 29 -2.80 3.91 -16.80
CA LYS A 29 -3.98 4.37 -17.56
C LYS A 29 -4.38 3.34 -18.61
N GLU A 30 -3.40 2.79 -19.32
CA GLU A 30 -3.63 1.83 -20.42
C GLU A 30 -3.95 0.43 -19.89
N HIS A 31 -3.05 -0.13 -19.08
CA HIS A 31 -3.11 -1.53 -18.63
C HIS A 31 -3.51 -1.67 -17.15
N SER A 32 -4.15 -0.64 -16.58
CA SER A 32 -4.69 -0.64 -15.21
C SER A 32 -3.66 -1.10 -14.16
N CYS A 33 -4.07 -1.91 -13.17
CA CYS A 33 -3.15 -2.46 -12.18
C CYS A 33 -2.22 -3.56 -12.75
N ALA A 34 -2.66 -4.29 -13.78
CA ALA A 34 -1.89 -5.37 -14.39
C ALA A 34 -0.59 -4.86 -15.02
N GLY A 35 -0.65 -3.76 -15.78
CA GLY A 35 0.54 -3.13 -16.38
C GLY A 35 1.63 -2.83 -15.34
N TYR A 36 1.23 -2.24 -14.22
CA TYR A 36 2.14 -1.95 -13.11
C TYR A 36 2.65 -3.21 -12.39
N ALA A 37 1.82 -4.26 -12.27
CA ALA A 37 2.21 -5.54 -11.68
C ALA A 37 3.29 -6.26 -12.51
N ILE A 38 3.08 -6.40 -13.82
CA ILE A 38 4.06 -6.97 -14.77
C ILE A 38 5.37 -6.17 -14.73
N TYR A 39 5.30 -4.84 -14.82
CA TYR A 39 6.51 -4.00 -14.78
C TYR A 39 7.30 -4.16 -13.46
N GLN A 40 6.63 -4.24 -12.31
CA GLN A 40 7.30 -4.47 -11.03
C GLN A 40 7.82 -5.91 -10.85
N TYR A 41 7.17 -6.90 -11.46
CA TYR A 41 7.66 -8.27 -11.52
C TYR A 41 8.96 -8.34 -12.34
N VAL A 42 8.94 -7.80 -13.57
CA VAL A 42 10.14 -7.73 -14.44
C VAL A 42 11.26 -6.93 -13.78
N LEU A 43 10.96 -5.82 -13.10
CA LEU A 43 11.95 -5.10 -12.28
C LEU A 43 12.52 -5.97 -11.15
N ASN A 44 11.70 -6.77 -10.47
CA ASN A 44 12.19 -7.67 -9.42
C ASN A 44 13.18 -8.66 -10.01
N GLU A 45 12.82 -9.34 -11.08
CA GLU A 45 13.66 -10.34 -11.76
C GLU A 45 14.97 -9.76 -12.29
N ILE A 46 14.91 -8.57 -12.89
CA ILE A 46 16.10 -7.79 -13.27
C ILE A 46 17.03 -7.59 -12.06
N TYR A 47 16.53 -7.11 -10.92
CA TYR A 47 17.36 -6.86 -9.75
C TYR A 47 17.78 -8.15 -9.02
N ARG A 48 16.98 -9.22 -9.10
CA ARG A 48 17.19 -10.52 -8.42
C ARG A 48 18.29 -11.35 -9.08
N VAL A 49 18.31 -11.40 -10.41
CA VAL A 49 19.18 -12.31 -11.18
C VAL A 49 20.51 -11.63 -11.56
N GLU A 50 20.52 -10.77 -12.57
CA GLU A 50 21.74 -10.11 -13.09
C GLU A 50 22.02 -8.74 -12.43
N GLY A 51 20.98 -8.06 -11.95
CA GLY A 51 21.05 -6.78 -11.26
C GLY A 51 20.73 -5.55 -12.12
N CYS A 52 20.99 -5.59 -13.43
CA CYS A 52 20.83 -4.42 -14.33
C CYS A 52 20.04 -4.68 -15.63
N TYR A 53 19.79 -5.94 -15.97
CA TYR A 53 18.98 -6.34 -17.12
C TYR A 53 18.36 -7.72 -16.87
N ILE A 54 17.49 -8.16 -17.77
CA ILE A 54 17.10 -9.56 -17.93
C ILE A 54 17.03 -9.87 -19.42
N ARG A 55 17.47 -11.06 -19.84
CA ARG A 55 17.10 -11.59 -21.17
C ARG A 55 15.70 -12.15 -21.00
N PHE A 56 14.74 -11.65 -21.76
CA PHE A 56 13.34 -12.00 -21.59
C PHE A 56 12.91 -12.86 -22.78
N THR A 57 13.03 -14.18 -22.60
CA THR A 57 12.75 -15.19 -23.61
C THR A 57 11.31 -15.71 -23.46
N GLN A 58 11.00 -16.82 -24.14
CA GLN A 58 9.72 -17.52 -23.98
C GLN A 58 9.54 -18.06 -22.56
N ASP A 59 10.63 -18.45 -21.89
CA ASP A 59 10.59 -19.03 -20.54
C ASP A 59 10.25 -17.94 -19.50
N GLU A 60 10.92 -16.78 -19.54
CA GLU A 60 10.57 -15.64 -18.67
C GLU A 60 9.18 -15.03 -18.98
N LEU A 61 8.70 -15.17 -20.23
CA LEU A 61 7.34 -14.80 -20.61
C LEU A 61 6.30 -15.74 -19.99
N PHE A 62 6.55 -17.05 -20.03
CA PHE A 62 5.73 -18.08 -19.39
C PHE A 62 5.70 -17.91 -17.87
N ASP A 63 6.86 -17.82 -17.20
CA ASP A 63 6.97 -17.62 -15.74
C ASP A 63 6.16 -16.39 -15.27
N CYS A 64 6.21 -15.31 -16.04
CA CYS A 64 5.48 -14.07 -15.75
C CYS A 64 3.96 -14.22 -15.98
N ALA A 65 3.57 -14.95 -17.04
CA ALA A 65 2.17 -15.23 -17.37
C ALA A 65 1.51 -16.17 -16.34
N GLU A 66 2.18 -17.26 -15.96
CA GLU A 66 1.72 -18.19 -14.93
C GLU A 66 1.57 -17.49 -13.57
N TYR A 67 2.60 -16.77 -13.11
CA TYR A 67 2.59 -16.12 -11.79
C TYR A 67 1.44 -15.14 -11.59
N TRP A 68 1.05 -14.40 -12.64
CA TRP A 68 -0.08 -13.46 -12.59
C TRP A 68 -1.42 -14.05 -13.06
N ASN A 69 -1.45 -15.33 -13.49
CA ASN A 69 -2.59 -15.98 -14.13
C ASN A 69 -3.15 -15.14 -15.30
N MET A 70 -2.26 -14.77 -16.22
CA MET A 70 -2.54 -13.96 -17.41
C MET A 70 -2.12 -14.71 -18.67
N ARG A 71 -2.66 -14.32 -19.84
CA ARG A 71 -2.16 -14.84 -21.13
C ARG A 71 -0.85 -14.16 -21.51
N GLU A 72 0.07 -14.91 -22.10
CA GLU A 72 1.37 -14.41 -22.58
C GLU A 72 1.24 -13.22 -23.53
N GLU A 73 0.26 -13.21 -24.45
CA GLU A 73 0.15 -12.09 -25.39
C GLU A 73 -0.32 -10.79 -24.71
N GLU A 74 -0.88 -10.87 -23.50
CA GLU A 74 -1.17 -9.70 -22.66
C GLU A 74 0.10 -9.19 -21.96
N VAL A 75 0.90 -10.09 -21.40
CA VAL A 75 2.20 -9.77 -20.79
C VAL A 75 3.13 -9.15 -21.83
N LEU A 76 3.21 -9.72 -23.04
CA LEU A 76 4.01 -9.21 -24.14
C LEU A 76 3.52 -7.84 -24.64
N ARG A 77 2.19 -7.61 -24.71
CA ARG A 77 1.63 -6.27 -25.03
C ARG A 77 2.00 -5.23 -23.98
N ILE A 78 1.92 -5.57 -22.69
CA ILE A 78 2.34 -4.71 -21.58
C ILE A 78 3.84 -4.39 -21.65
N ILE A 79 4.70 -5.38 -21.96
CA ILE A 79 6.15 -5.21 -22.09
C ILE A 79 6.49 -4.28 -23.27
N ASN A 80 5.83 -4.46 -24.42
CA ASN A 80 6.00 -3.57 -25.55
C ASN A 80 5.59 -2.12 -25.20
N TYR A 81 4.45 -1.91 -24.53
CA TYR A 81 4.05 -0.58 -24.02
C TYR A 81 5.06 0.01 -23.01
N CYS A 82 5.69 -0.83 -22.16
CA CYS A 82 6.78 -0.39 -21.28
C CYS A 82 8.03 0.07 -22.08
N THR A 83 8.28 -0.47 -23.27
CA THR A 83 9.37 0.00 -24.14
C THR A 83 8.99 1.30 -24.89
N GLU A 84 7.74 1.42 -25.34
CA GLU A 84 7.21 2.63 -26.01
C GLU A 84 7.14 3.84 -25.06
N THR A 85 6.79 3.60 -23.79
CA THR A 85 6.85 4.64 -22.75
C THR A 85 8.26 4.90 -22.22
N GLY A 86 9.26 4.14 -22.66
CA GLY A 86 10.65 4.28 -22.25
C GLY A 86 10.90 3.93 -20.77
N LEU A 87 10.12 3.00 -20.20
CA LEU A 87 10.48 2.31 -18.94
C LEU A 87 11.61 1.30 -19.21
N PHE A 88 11.53 0.62 -20.35
CA PHE A 88 12.63 -0.16 -20.94
C PHE A 88 13.16 0.49 -22.23
N ASN A 89 14.39 0.18 -22.62
CA ASN A 89 14.97 0.65 -23.88
C ASN A 89 14.44 -0.19 -25.06
N ALA A 90 13.70 0.44 -25.97
CA ALA A 90 13.10 -0.22 -27.11
C ALA A 90 14.09 -0.73 -28.17
N GLY A 91 15.30 -0.17 -28.26
CA GLY A 91 16.36 -0.65 -29.15
C GLY A 91 16.95 -1.97 -28.65
N ILE A 92 17.39 -2.01 -27.40
CA ILE A 92 17.95 -3.20 -26.75
C ILE A 92 16.92 -4.34 -26.70
N TRP A 93 15.64 -4.01 -26.45
CA TRP A 93 14.56 -5.00 -26.53
C TRP A 93 14.45 -5.63 -27.92
N LYS A 94 14.29 -4.80 -28.97
CA LYS A 94 14.11 -5.27 -30.36
C LYS A 94 15.34 -5.97 -30.94
N GLN A 95 16.55 -5.60 -30.51
CA GLN A 95 17.79 -6.15 -31.05
C GLN A 95 18.24 -7.45 -30.36
N TYR A 96 18.02 -7.57 -29.05
CA TYR A 96 18.62 -8.65 -28.25
C TYR A 96 17.64 -9.48 -27.42
N GLY A 97 16.35 -9.12 -27.37
CA GLY A 97 15.40 -9.73 -26.44
C GLY A 97 15.75 -9.43 -24.97
N ILE A 98 16.32 -8.26 -24.69
CA ILE A 98 16.77 -7.86 -23.35
C ILE A 98 15.94 -6.68 -22.83
N LEU A 99 15.45 -6.81 -21.59
CA LEU A 99 14.78 -5.73 -20.87
C LEU A 99 15.75 -5.07 -19.90
N THR A 100 16.02 -3.79 -20.14
CA THR A 100 16.85 -2.90 -19.30
C THR A 100 16.44 -1.45 -19.57
N GLY A 101 16.95 -0.50 -18.79
CA GLY A 101 16.65 0.93 -18.93
C GLY A 101 17.64 1.79 -18.16
N HIS A 102 17.81 3.04 -18.59
CA HIS A 102 18.79 3.96 -18.00
C HIS A 102 18.59 4.17 -16.49
N SER A 103 17.34 4.36 -16.03
CA SER A 103 16.99 4.45 -14.61
C SER A 103 17.26 3.15 -13.83
N ILE A 104 17.09 1.99 -14.46
CA ILE A 104 17.39 0.67 -13.89
C ILE A 104 18.90 0.53 -13.67
N GLN A 105 19.71 0.97 -14.64
CA GLN A 105 21.17 0.92 -14.56
C GLN A 105 21.72 1.92 -13.55
N ILE A 106 21.19 3.15 -13.46
CA ILE A 106 21.51 4.10 -12.37
C ILE A 106 21.20 3.48 -11.00
N ARG A 107 20.03 2.85 -10.83
CA ARG A 107 19.65 2.21 -9.56
C ARG A 107 20.56 1.02 -9.24
N TYR A 108 20.92 0.20 -10.22
CA TYR A 108 21.91 -0.88 -10.06
C TYR A 108 23.27 -0.37 -9.59
N VAL A 109 23.84 0.64 -10.27
CA VAL A 109 25.12 1.29 -9.87
C VAL A 109 25.04 1.76 -8.42
N SER A 110 23.94 2.43 -8.05
CA SER A 110 23.70 2.94 -6.69
C SER A 110 23.62 1.82 -5.65
N MET A 111 23.04 0.66 -6.00
CA MET A 111 22.99 -0.52 -5.13
C MET A 111 24.35 -1.22 -5.01
N CYS A 112 25.10 -1.33 -6.11
CA CYS A 112 26.47 -1.85 -6.08
C CYS A 112 27.38 -1.02 -5.17
N GLN A 113 27.33 0.32 -5.29
CA GLN A 113 28.05 1.24 -4.41
C GLN A 113 27.66 1.04 -2.94
N ALA A 114 26.36 1.04 -2.63
CA ALA A 114 25.87 0.85 -1.26
C ALA A 114 26.25 -0.53 -0.67
N ALA A 115 26.24 -1.58 -1.49
CA ALA A 115 26.65 -2.93 -1.11
C ALA A 115 28.17 -3.19 -1.20
N LYS A 116 28.97 -2.18 -1.56
CA LYS A 116 30.43 -2.28 -1.81
C LYS A 116 30.83 -3.37 -2.82
N ARG A 117 29.95 -3.63 -3.79
CA ARG A 117 30.18 -4.57 -4.90
C ARG A 117 30.81 -3.84 -6.09
N LYS A 118 31.64 -4.54 -6.88
CA LYS A 118 32.06 -4.04 -8.20
C LYS A 118 30.84 -3.98 -9.12
N THR A 119 30.48 -2.80 -9.60
CA THR A 119 29.50 -2.62 -10.67
C THR A 119 30.02 -3.23 -11.96
N VAL A 120 29.20 -4.03 -12.65
CA VAL A 120 29.48 -4.53 -14.01
C VAL A 120 28.19 -4.44 -14.82
N ILE A 121 28.23 -3.69 -15.92
CA ILE A 121 27.17 -3.63 -16.95
C ILE A 121 27.85 -4.05 -18.26
N PRO A 122 27.27 -4.97 -19.06
CA PRO A 122 27.82 -5.31 -20.38
C PRO A 122 27.72 -4.11 -21.35
N GLU A 123 28.80 -3.81 -22.08
CA GLU A 123 28.87 -2.58 -22.90
C GLU A 123 27.83 -2.56 -24.03
N GLU A 124 27.49 -3.72 -24.58
CA GLU A 124 26.43 -3.97 -25.57
C GLU A 124 25.02 -3.49 -25.15
N ILE A 125 24.80 -3.25 -23.85
CA ILE A 125 23.56 -2.71 -23.28
C ILE A 125 23.79 -1.52 -22.33
N ASN A 126 24.98 -0.92 -22.32
CA ASN A 126 25.35 0.11 -21.35
C ASN A 126 24.79 1.50 -21.73
N LEU A 127 23.69 1.87 -21.06
CA LEU A 127 22.97 3.14 -21.26
C LEU A 127 23.54 4.31 -20.45
N LEU A 128 24.74 4.16 -19.86
CA LEU A 128 25.41 5.16 -19.03
C LEU A 128 26.71 5.70 -19.66
N SER A 129 27.23 5.06 -20.71
CA SER A 129 28.43 5.53 -21.43
C SER A 129 28.19 6.81 -22.24
N GLU A 130 26.96 7.04 -22.72
CA GLU A 130 26.61 8.11 -23.66
C GLU A 130 26.72 9.53 -23.06
N GLU A 131 26.62 9.71 -21.73
CA GLU A 131 26.72 11.02 -21.08
C GLU A 131 28.14 11.64 -21.11
N LYS A 132 29.16 10.93 -21.62
CA LYS A 132 30.56 11.39 -21.62
C LYS A 132 31.07 11.99 -22.93
N SER A 133 30.23 12.13 -23.96
CA SER A 133 30.65 12.67 -25.26
C SER A 133 29.83 13.88 -25.71
N SER A 134 30.53 15.03 -25.85
CA SER A 134 30.08 16.31 -26.44
C SER A 134 29.08 17.13 -25.58
N PHE A 135 29.13 18.47 -25.51
CA PHE A 135 30.01 19.48 -26.15
C PHE A 135 30.56 20.51 -25.12
N PRO A 136 31.68 21.19 -25.40
CA PRO A 136 32.16 22.30 -24.58
C PRO A 136 31.29 23.56 -24.78
N VAL A 137 30.83 24.19 -23.69
CA VAL A 137 30.16 25.49 -23.74
C VAL A 137 31.20 26.58 -23.99
N SER A 138 31.30 27.05 -25.24
CA SER A 138 32.20 28.14 -25.61
C SER A 138 31.70 29.47 -25.05
N ARG A 139 32.58 30.20 -24.37
CA ARG A 139 32.26 31.41 -23.59
C ARG A 139 32.21 32.66 -24.46
N ALA A 140 31.17 32.80 -25.27
CA ALA A 140 30.90 34.04 -26.00
C ALA A 140 30.44 35.16 -25.04
N GLN A 141 30.99 36.37 -25.20
CA GLN A 141 30.61 37.55 -24.43
C GLN A 141 29.48 38.30 -25.14
N LEU A 142 28.54 38.86 -24.38
CA LEU A 142 27.50 39.77 -24.90
C LEU A 142 28.01 41.23 -24.84
N PRO A 143 27.98 41.98 -25.95
CA PRO A 143 27.97 43.44 -25.92
C PRO A 143 26.61 43.96 -25.43
N VAL A 144 26.60 45.18 -24.88
CA VAL A 144 25.39 45.90 -24.45
C VAL A 144 25.23 47.14 -25.31
N GLU A 145 24.04 47.38 -25.86
CA GLU A 145 23.61 48.71 -26.28
C GLU A 145 22.07 48.83 -26.29
N ALA A 146 21.53 50.05 -26.40
CA ALA A 146 20.15 50.38 -26.02
C ALA A 146 19.52 51.49 -26.92
N ALA A 147 18.28 51.90 -26.58
CA ALA A 147 17.38 52.82 -27.31
C ALA A 147 16.69 52.20 -28.56
N SER A 148 15.46 52.57 -28.96
CA SER A 148 14.46 53.51 -28.38
C SER A 148 13.01 53.20 -28.85
N VAL A 149 12.02 53.78 -28.15
CA VAL A 149 10.56 53.94 -28.45
C VAL A 149 10.30 54.69 -29.80
N PRO A 150 9.08 54.75 -30.43
CA PRO A 150 7.73 54.83 -29.79
C PRO A 150 6.43 54.29 -30.50
N ILE A 151 5.36 54.10 -29.69
CA ILE A 151 3.92 54.54 -29.84
C ILE A 151 3.04 54.23 -31.10
N CYS A 152 1.76 53.87 -30.83
CA CYS A 152 0.55 53.79 -31.70
C CYS A 152 0.50 52.70 -32.82
N GLY A 153 -0.67 52.22 -33.29
CA GLY A 153 -2.05 52.29 -32.75
C GLY A 153 -3.14 52.73 -33.75
N SER A 154 -4.06 51.82 -34.17
CA SER A 154 -5.51 52.05 -34.52
C SER A 154 -6.15 50.97 -35.43
N VAL A 155 -7.44 50.72 -35.17
CA VAL A 155 -8.61 50.16 -35.92
C VAL A 155 -8.60 50.27 -37.48
N ALA A 156 -9.40 49.57 -38.31
CA ALA A 156 -10.79 49.07 -38.16
C ALA A 156 -11.15 47.86 -39.12
N VAL A 157 -12.08 46.92 -38.78
CA VAL A 157 -13.56 46.83 -39.11
C VAL A 157 -13.83 46.45 -40.60
N THR A 158 -14.73 45.54 -41.04
CA THR A 158 -16.21 45.27 -40.86
C THR A 158 -16.54 43.75 -40.96
N SER A 159 -17.74 43.16 -40.78
CA SER A 159 -19.12 43.57 -40.35
C SER A 159 -19.99 42.32 -40.00
N VAL A 160 -21.13 42.51 -39.30
CA VAL A 160 -22.18 41.49 -38.99
C VAL A 160 -23.60 42.00 -39.31
N PRO A 161 -24.58 41.08 -39.49
CA PRO A 161 -25.81 41.04 -38.66
C PRO A 161 -26.16 39.59 -38.19
N PHE A 162 -26.77 39.29 -37.03
CA PHE A 162 -28.07 39.69 -36.43
C PHE A 162 -29.29 39.07 -37.17
N THR A 163 -30.36 38.50 -36.57
CA THR A 163 -31.07 38.66 -35.25
C THR A 163 -31.42 37.23 -34.66
N GLU A 164 -32.21 36.90 -33.61
CA GLU A 164 -33.06 37.62 -32.61
C GLU A 164 -33.05 37.06 -31.14
N PRO A 165 -33.87 36.09 -30.63
CA PRO A 165 -34.32 36.10 -29.21
C PRO A 165 -33.85 34.90 -28.35
N SER A 166 -33.68 34.91 -27.01
CA SER A 166 -34.12 35.77 -25.88
C SER A 166 -35.26 35.19 -25.01
N GLU A 167 -34.92 34.50 -23.91
CA GLU A 167 -35.56 34.69 -22.58
C GLU A 167 -34.59 34.32 -21.44
N ALA A 168 -34.96 34.53 -20.16
CA ALA A 168 -34.05 35.07 -19.12
C ALA A 168 -34.00 34.26 -17.76
N PRO A 169 -33.35 34.72 -16.64
CA PRO A 169 -32.15 34.02 -16.12
C PRO A 169 -32.04 33.83 -14.56
N VAL A 170 -30.79 33.66 -14.06
CA VAL A 170 -30.24 33.83 -12.67
C VAL A 170 -30.45 32.65 -11.65
N PRO A 171 -29.67 32.53 -10.53
CA PRO A 171 -28.40 31.77 -10.49
C PRO A 171 -28.22 30.74 -9.34
N LEU A 172 -27.10 30.02 -9.33
CA LEU A 172 -26.42 29.55 -8.10
C LEU A 172 -24.87 29.62 -8.26
N LYS A 173 -24.12 29.66 -7.14
CA LYS A 173 -22.68 30.00 -7.08
C LYS A 173 -21.76 28.80 -6.79
N GLU A 174 -20.52 28.90 -7.27
CA GLU A 174 -19.36 28.09 -6.84
C GLU A 174 -18.86 28.46 -5.43
N GLY A 175 -18.12 27.56 -4.76
CA GLY A 175 -17.61 27.78 -3.40
C GLY A 175 -16.65 26.72 -2.84
N ILE A 176 -15.42 26.69 -3.37
CA ILE A 176 -14.11 26.51 -2.70
C ILE A 176 -14.00 25.67 -1.38
N LEU A 177 -13.03 24.75 -1.37
CA LEU A 177 -12.56 23.95 -0.21
C LEU A 177 -12.06 24.79 0.99
N PRO A 178 -11.88 24.17 2.17
CA PRO A 178 -10.49 24.09 2.63
C PRO A 178 -10.06 22.75 3.25
N GLU A 179 -8.79 22.41 3.08
CA GLU A 179 -8.09 21.46 3.95
C GLU A 179 -7.81 22.11 5.32
N LYS A 180 -7.83 21.34 6.42
CA LYS A 180 -6.75 21.42 7.42
C LYS A 180 -6.66 20.24 8.38
N THR A 181 -5.45 20.07 8.89
CA THR A 181 -4.96 19.07 9.83
C THR A 181 -5.48 19.24 11.26
N GLY A 182 -5.82 18.11 11.90
CA GLY A 182 -5.31 17.79 13.24
C GLY A 182 -6.18 18.08 14.48
N PHE A 183 -6.52 16.99 15.18
CA PHE A 183 -6.52 16.81 16.64
C PHE A 183 -7.50 17.60 17.54
N ILE A 184 -7.82 16.98 18.70
CA ILE A 184 -8.59 17.50 19.87
C ILE A 184 -10.04 18.00 19.62
N PRO A 185 -10.93 18.10 20.63
CA PRO A 185 -10.82 17.65 22.03
C PRO A 185 -11.94 16.68 22.48
N GLU A 186 -11.83 16.18 23.72
CA GLU A 186 -13.02 15.83 24.53
C GLU A 186 -13.63 17.13 25.09
N GLU A 187 -14.95 17.33 24.98
CA GLU A 187 -15.79 17.70 26.13
C GLU A 187 -17.30 17.70 25.80
N SER A 188 -18.09 17.21 26.78
CA SER A 188 -19.52 17.45 27.06
C SER A 188 -20.50 17.80 25.92
N VAL A 189 -21.33 16.82 25.54
CA VAL A 189 -22.80 17.02 25.39
C VAL A 189 -23.50 15.85 26.11
N ASN A 190 -24.64 16.12 26.76
CA ASN A 190 -25.22 15.26 27.80
C ASN A 190 -25.76 13.90 27.33
N ILE A 191 -25.61 12.91 28.24
CA ILE A 191 -26.25 11.59 28.21
C ILE A 191 -27.53 11.65 29.08
N PRO A 192 -28.70 11.17 28.61
CA PRO A 192 -29.83 10.86 29.49
C PRO A 192 -29.54 9.66 30.38
N GLU A 193 -29.78 9.80 31.69
CA GLU A 193 -29.25 8.91 32.73
C GLU A 193 -30.03 7.59 32.91
N ALA A 194 -29.45 6.67 33.69
CA ALA A 194 -29.82 5.27 33.93
C ALA A 194 -29.42 4.29 32.78
N TYR A 195 -28.95 3.06 33.06
CA TYR A 195 -29.04 2.29 34.31
C TYR A 195 -27.68 1.84 34.84
N ASN A 196 -27.58 1.68 36.16
CA ASN A 196 -26.33 1.42 36.88
C ASN A 196 -26.30 -0.01 37.44
N ILE A 197 -25.38 -0.85 36.96
CA ILE A 197 -25.10 -2.18 37.52
C ILE A 197 -23.61 -2.28 37.84
N LYS A 198 -23.31 -2.65 39.09
CA LYS A 198 -21.96 -2.74 39.65
C LYS A 198 -21.22 -4.00 39.18
N GLU A 199 -19.89 -3.96 39.26
CA GLU A 199 -19.04 -5.13 39.10
C GLU A 199 -19.52 -6.30 39.98
N ARG A 200 -19.50 -7.52 39.44
CA ARG A 200 -19.50 -8.75 40.24
C ARG A 200 -18.37 -9.66 39.76
N LYS A 201 -17.34 -9.80 40.60
CA LYS A 201 -16.40 -10.93 40.50
C LYS A 201 -17.16 -12.19 40.88
N GLU A 202 -17.13 -13.20 40.04
CA GLU A 202 -17.61 -14.54 40.38
C GLU A 202 -16.46 -15.54 40.31
N ASN A 203 -16.31 -16.30 41.41
CA ASN A 203 -15.29 -17.33 41.56
C ASN A 203 -15.91 -18.71 41.34
N ILE A 204 -15.18 -19.56 40.63
CA ILE A 204 -15.18 -21.03 40.66
C ILE A 204 -16.21 -21.69 41.59
N SER A 205 -17.26 -22.32 41.04
CA SER A 205 -17.61 -23.74 41.26
C SER A 205 -18.93 -24.16 40.60
N SER A 206 -19.06 -25.45 40.30
CA SER A 206 -20.14 -26.02 39.49
C SER A 206 -21.40 -26.37 40.29
N SER A 207 -22.58 -26.09 39.71
CA SER A 207 -23.78 -26.91 39.86
C SER A 207 -24.69 -26.75 38.63
N SER A 208 -25.57 -27.72 38.38
CA SER A 208 -26.25 -27.89 37.09
C SER A 208 -27.63 -27.23 36.98
N SER A 209 -27.85 -26.48 35.90
CA SER A 209 -29.14 -26.30 35.24
C SER A 209 -28.92 -26.37 33.73
N PHE A 210 -29.47 -27.39 33.06
CA PHE A 210 -29.15 -27.70 31.65
C PHE A 210 -30.27 -27.23 30.70
N THR A 211 -30.35 -25.92 30.49
CA THR A 211 -31.19 -25.26 29.45
C THR A 211 -30.50 -23.97 28.98
N SER A 212 -30.82 -23.51 27.76
CA SER A 212 -30.25 -22.30 27.12
C SER A 212 -28.73 -22.28 26.91
N VAL A 213 -28.22 -23.32 26.23
CA VAL A 213 -26.95 -23.26 25.47
C VAL A 213 -27.22 -23.37 23.96
N GLN A 214 -28.15 -24.24 23.57
CA GLN A 214 -28.45 -24.53 22.17
C GLN A 214 -29.10 -23.35 21.43
N GLU A 215 -30.08 -22.67 22.04
CA GLU A 215 -30.82 -21.55 21.42
C GLU A 215 -29.88 -20.46 20.88
N LYS A 216 -28.84 -20.07 21.63
CA LYS A 216 -27.85 -19.08 21.16
C LYS A 216 -27.02 -19.58 19.98
N THR A 217 -26.57 -20.82 20.02
CA THR A 217 -25.82 -21.39 18.89
C THR A 217 -26.70 -21.54 17.65
N ASP A 218 -27.97 -21.93 17.81
CA ASP A 218 -28.91 -22.08 16.69
C ASP A 218 -29.29 -20.72 16.07
N GLU A 219 -29.43 -19.65 16.86
CA GLU A 219 -29.65 -18.28 16.35
C GLU A 219 -28.42 -17.73 15.61
N GLU A 220 -27.21 -17.88 16.17
CA GLU A 220 -25.97 -17.45 15.52
C GLU A 220 -25.71 -18.20 14.21
N ASP A 221 -25.92 -19.53 14.17
CA ASP A 221 -25.78 -20.33 12.95
C ASP A 221 -26.81 -19.92 11.87
N ASN A 222 -28.06 -19.67 12.26
CA ASN A 222 -29.09 -19.22 11.31
C ASN A 222 -28.82 -17.80 10.78
N SER A 223 -28.28 -16.91 11.61
CA SER A 223 -27.80 -15.59 11.19
C SER A 223 -26.68 -15.70 10.14
N ILE A 224 -25.67 -16.54 10.39
CA ILE A 224 -24.55 -16.78 9.47
C ILE A 224 -25.03 -17.42 8.15
N ARG A 225 -25.95 -18.39 8.20
CA ARG A 225 -26.55 -19.02 7.01
C ARG A 225 -27.35 -18.01 6.16
N THR A 226 -28.09 -17.13 6.81
CA THR A 226 -28.86 -16.05 6.15
C THR A 226 -27.92 -15.05 5.50
N LEU A 227 -26.91 -14.56 6.23
CA LEU A 227 -25.87 -13.67 5.72
C LEU A 227 -25.13 -14.25 4.51
N LYS A 228 -24.79 -15.55 4.55
CA LYS A 228 -24.15 -16.25 3.43
C LYS A 228 -25.06 -16.24 2.18
N SER A 229 -26.32 -16.63 2.34
CA SER A 229 -27.31 -16.68 1.26
C SER A 229 -27.53 -15.29 0.62
N ASP A 230 -27.52 -14.24 1.44
CA ASP A 230 -27.66 -12.84 1.02
C ASP A 230 -26.47 -12.34 0.18
N LEU A 231 -25.25 -12.74 0.54
CA LEU A 231 -24.05 -12.37 -0.20
C LEU A 231 -23.85 -13.22 -1.47
N GLU A 232 -24.34 -14.45 -1.47
CA GLU A 232 -24.43 -15.31 -2.66
C GLU A 232 -25.44 -14.75 -3.67
N TYR A 233 -26.62 -14.29 -3.22
CA TYR A 233 -27.60 -13.59 -4.07
C TYR A 233 -27.04 -12.30 -4.69
N LEU A 234 -26.19 -11.57 -3.95
CA LEU A 234 -25.47 -10.40 -4.44
C LEU A 234 -24.21 -10.75 -5.26
N ASN A 235 -23.99 -12.02 -5.58
CA ASN A 235 -22.94 -12.51 -6.47
C ASN A 235 -21.51 -12.06 -6.04
N LEU A 236 -21.25 -12.04 -4.73
CA LEU A 236 -19.89 -11.88 -4.21
C LEU A 236 -19.07 -13.16 -4.45
N LYS A 237 -17.73 -13.02 -4.46
CA LYS A 237 -16.81 -14.15 -4.53
C LYS A 237 -16.75 -14.89 -3.19
N ASP A 238 -16.59 -16.22 -3.21
CA ASP A 238 -16.49 -17.08 -2.02
C ASP A 238 -15.52 -16.59 -0.95
N ASP A 239 -14.37 -16.03 -1.36
CA ASP A 239 -13.40 -15.41 -0.44
C ASP A 239 -14.00 -14.21 0.30
N GLN A 240 -14.70 -13.32 -0.41
CA GLN A 240 -15.33 -12.15 0.19
C GLN A 240 -16.52 -12.53 1.08
N ILE A 241 -17.26 -13.59 0.72
CA ILE A 241 -18.32 -14.17 1.56
C ILE A 241 -17.72 -14.74 2.85
N ARG A 242 -16.65 -15.55 2.73
CA ARG A 242 -15.90 -16.10 3.87
C ARG A 242 -15.38 -15.01 4.80
N TRP A 243 -14.75 -13.96 4.24
CA TRP A 243 -14.30 -12.81 5.03
C TRP A 243 -15.44 -12.06 5.68
N ALA A 244 -16.56 -11.83 4.99
CA ALA A 244 -17.72 -11.16 5.56
C ALA A 244 -18.27 -11.89 6.80
N CYS A 245 -18.36 -13.23 6.76
CA CYS A 245 -18.73 -14.04 7.93
C CYS A 245 -17.72 -13.91 9.09
N ILE A 246 -16.42 -14.03 8.81
CA ILE A 246 -15.35 -13.88 9.82
C ILE A 246 -15.39 -12.49 10.47
N LEU A 247 -15.59 -11.45 9.67
CA LEU A 247 -15.60 -10.06 10.11
C LEU A 247 -16.87 -9.70 10.88
N LYS A 248 -18.04 -10.26 10.51
CA LYS A 248 -19.27 -10.10 11.31
C LYS A 248 -19.13 -10.74 12.68
N ALA A 249 -18.47 -11.91 12.78
CA ALA A 249 -18.21 -12.57 14.06
C ALA A 249 -17.19 -11.80 14.94
N ARG A 250 -16.10 -11.28 14.36
CA ARG A 250 -15.09 -10.49 15.10
C ARG A 250 -15.56 -9.05 15.41
N TYR A 251 -16.45 -8.49 14.59
CA TYR A 251 -17.00 -7.14 14.74
C TYR A 251 -18.52 -7.13 14.54
N PRO A 252 -19.32 -7.50 15.56
CA PRO A 252 -20.79 -7.56 15.46
C PRO A 252 -21.45 -6.24 15.01
N ALA A 253 -20.84 -5.11 15.36
CA ALA A 253 -21.26 -3.76 14.98
C ALA A 253 -20.79 -3.30 13.58
N MET A 254 -20.20 -4.18 12.77
CA MET A 254 -19.90 -3.90 11.36
C MET A 254 -21.22 -3.63 10.59
N PRO A 255 -21.34 -2.54 9.81
CA PRO A 255 -22.59 -2.15 9.13
C PRO A 255 -22.89 -2.97 7.86
N LEU A 256 -22.60 -4.27 7.92
CA LEU A 256 -22.67 -5.21 6.80
C LEU A 256 -24.11 -5.46 6.35
N GLU A 257 -25.03 -5.77 7.28
CA GLU A 257 -26.47 -5.94 6.98
C GLU A 257 -27.08 -4.69 6.33
N TYR A 258 -26.74 -3.50 6.84
CA TYR A 258 -27.20 -2.24 6.25
C TYR A 258 -26.70 -2.04 4.82
N ALA A 259 -25.43 -2.37 4.54
CA ALA A 259 -24.87 -2.31 3.20
C ALA A 259 -25.51 -3.36 2.25
N ILE A 260 -25.83 -4.56 2.75
CA ILE A 260 -26.56 -5.60 1.99
C ILE A 260 -27.97 -5.10 1.63
N ALA A 261 -28.70 -4.56 2.61
CA ALA A 261 -30.04 -3.99 2.41
C ALA A 261 -30.00 -2.83 1.40
N ALA A 262 -29.08 -1.87 1.54
CA ALA A 262 -28.94 -0.74 0.64
C ALA A 262 -28.65 -1.16 -0.81
N VAL A 263 -27.80 -2.17 -1.04
CA VAL A 263 -27.53 -2.70 -2.38
C VAL A 263 -28.74 -3.47 -2.94
N LYS A 264 -29.41 -4.31 -2.14
CA LYS A 264 -30.66 -4.98 -2.54
C LYS A 264 -31.76 -3.98 -2.92
N ASP A 265 -31.86 -2.87 -2.20
CA ASP A 265 -32.83 -1.81 -2.44
C ASP A 265 -32.50 -1.02 -3.71
N SER A 266 -31.23 -0.66 -3.95
CA SER A 266 -30.80 -0.03 -5.21
C SER A 266 -31.04 -0.92 -6.43
N ILE A 267 -30.90 -2.24 -6.30
CA ILE A 267 -31.23 -3.21 -7.35
C ILE A 267 -32.75 -3.26 -7.58
N ARG A 268 -33.56 -3.40 -6.51
CA ARG A 268 -35.02 -3.48 -6.61
C ARG A 268 -35.65 -2.20 -7.17
N ASN A 269 -35.12 -1.04 -6.79
CA ASN A 269 -35.62 0.27 -7.21
C ASN A 269 -35.03 0.74 -8.56
N GLY A 270 -34.04 0.03 -9.10
CA GLY A 270 -33.37 0.38 -10.36
C GLY A 270 -32.58 1.69 -10.34
N ASP A 271 -32.24 2.22 -9.16
CA ASP A 271 -31.51 3.50 -9.02
C ASP A 271 -29.99 3.34 -9.10
N TYR A 272 -29.48 2.12 -8.89
CA TYR A 272 -28.06 1.73 -8.89
C TYR A 272 -27.13 2.60 -8.03
N ARG A 273 -27.66 3.38 -7.07
CA ARG A 273 -26.88 4.27 -6.19
C ARG A 273 -25.88 3.51 -5.35
N TYR A 274 -26.29 2.34 -4.84
CA TYR A 274 -25.44 1.40 -4.14
C TYR A 274 -25.22 0.14 -4.99
N SER A 275 -23.97 -0.26 -5.13
CA SER A 275 -23.57 -1.47 -5.86
C SER A 275 -22.61 -2.30 -5.01
N VAL A 276 -22.50 -3.59 -5.34
CA VAL A 276 -21.61 -4.53 -4.61
C VAL A 276 -20.17 -4.02 -4.61
N GLY A 277 -19.64 -3.62 -5.77
CA GLY A 277 -18.28 -3.09 -5.90
C GLY A 277 -18.10 -1.67 -5.35
N GLY A 278 -19.15 -0.86 -5.26
CA GLY A 278 -19.10 0.50 -4.72
C GLY A 278 -19.31 0.60 -3.20
N CYS A 279 -19.98 -0.38 -2.58
CA CYS A 279 -20.38 -0.35 -1.18
C CYS A 279 -19.88 -1.56 -0.38
N LEU A 280 -20.23 -2.79 -0.80
CA LEU A 280 -19.94 -4.00 -0.02
C LEU A 280 -18.47 -4.41 -0.09
N THR A 281 -17.88 -4.49 -1.28
CA THR A 281 -16.45 -4.83 -1.45
C THR A 281 -15.53 -3.88 -0.68
N PRO A 282 -15.60 -2.53 -0.82
CA PRO A 282 -14.73 -1.64 -0.07
C PRO A 282 -14.98 -1.66 1.46
N LEU A 283 -16.22 -1.92 1.91
CA LEU A 283 -16.53 -2.12 3.33
C LEU A 283 -15.83 -3.39 3.87
N ILE A 284 -15.98 -4.52 3.18
CA ILE A 284 -15.35 -5.79 3.54
C ILE A 284 -13.83 -5.63 3.54
N GLU A 285 -13.22 -5.12 2.46
CA GLU A 285 -11.77 -4.92 2.39
C GLU A 285 -11.22 -3.98 3.48
N ASN A 286 -11.96 -2.95 3.89
CA ASN A 286 -11.55 -2.06 4.98
C ASN A 286 -11.49 -2.83 6.32
N TYR A 287 -12.51 -3.64 6.61
CA TYR A 287 -12.52 -4.51 7.79
C TYR A 287 -11.51 -5.66 7.70
N ILE A 288 -11.19 -6.20 6.51
CA ILE A 288 -10.03 -7.11 6.30
C ILE A 288 -8.72 -6.41 6.68
N ARG A 289 -8.51 -5.15 6.26
CA ARG A 289 -7.31 -4.37 6.61
C ARG A 289 -7.20 -4.13 8.11
N LYS A 290 -8.31 -3.80 8.79
CA LYS A 290 -8.40 -3.66 10.25
C LYS A 290 -8.04 -4.97 10.97
N TYR A 291 -8.68 -6.07 10.57
CA TYR A 291 -8.43 -7.41 11.12
C TYR A 291 -6.97 -7.83 10.98
N ASN A 292 -6.40 -7.68 9.79
CA ASN A 292 -5.00 -8.01 9.53
C ASN A 292 -4.02 -7.10 10.31
N ALA A 293 -4.38 -5.84 10.56
CA ALA A 293 -3.60 -4.96 11.42
C ALA A 293 -3.61 -5.45 12.88
N GLU A 294 -4.79 -5.76 13.44
CA GLU A 294 -4.96 -6.31 14.80
C GLU A 294 -4.20 -7.64 14.98
N CYS A 295 -4.40 -8.61 14.09
CA CYS A 295 -3.71 -9.90 14.15
C CYS A 295 -2.19 -9.81 13.87
N SER A 296 -1.72 -8.76 13.19
CA SER A 296 -0.28 -8.45 13.12
C SER A 296 0.28 -7.87 14.43
N GLY A 297 -0.60 -7.29 15.27
CA GLY A 297 -0.31 -6.89 16.64
C GLY A 297 -0.21 -8.09 17.56
N GLU A 298 -1.23 -8.96 17.56
CA GLU A 298 -1.28 -10.21 18.33
C GLU A 298 -0.01 -11.06 18.10
N LYS A 299 0.28 -11.43 16.85
CA LYS A 299 1.49 -12.20 16.49
C LYS A 299 2.82 -11.53 16.89
N ARG A 300 2.85 -10.19 16.99
CA ARG A 300 4.04 -9.45 17.45
C ARG A 300 4.18 -9.50 18.97
N GLN A 301 3.07 -9.44 19.71
CA GLN A 301 3.06 -9.62 21.17
C GLN A 301 3.43 -11.07 21.55
N ASP A 302 2.98 -12.07 20.79
CA ASP A 302 3.40 -13.48 20.99
C ASP A 302 4.90 -13.64 20.78
N GLY A 303 5.45 -13.07 19.70
CA GLY A 303 6.89 -13.05 19.44
C GLY A 303 7.70 -12.37 20.54
N PHE A 304 7.20 -11.26 21.10
CA PHE A 304 7.81 -10.63 22.27
C PHE A 304 7.68 -11.49 23.54
N ARG A 305 6.53 -12.12 23.80
CA ARG A 305 6.32 -13.01 24.96
C ARG A 305 7.33 -14.17 24.94
N ALA A 306 7.45 -14.85 23.79
CA ALA A 306 8.44 -15.91 23.60
C ALA A 306 9.88 -15.39 23.77
N ALA A 307 10.22 -14.20 23.24
CA ALA A 307 11.55 -13.62 23.42
C ALA A 307 11.88 -13.28 24.89
N LEU A 308 10.89 -12.82 25.67
CA LEU A 308 11.03 -12.52 27.10
C LEU A 308 11.12 -13.81 27.95
N GLU A 309 10.38 -14.85 27.56
CA GLU A 309 10.45 -16.18 28.17
C GLU A 309 11.85 -16.82 27.99
N ARG A 310 12.44 -16.72 26.79
CA ARG A 310 13.85 -17.14 26.55
C ARG A 310 14.87 -16.38 27.40
N LEU A 311 14.51 -15.21 27.95
CA LEU A 311 15.36 -14.41 28.85
C LEU A 311 15.08 -14.71 30.34
N GLY A 312 14.22 -15.69 30.66
CA GLY A 312 13.88 -16.07 32.03
C GLY A 312 13.02 -15.04 32.78
N ILE A 313 12.38 -14.11 32.07
CA ILE A 313 11.56 -13.04 32.66
C ILE A 313 10.19 -13.62 33.06
N SER A 314 9.74 -13.37 34.29
CA SER A 314 8.52 -14.01 34.82
C SER A 314 7.23 -13.46 34.17
N PRO A 315 6.13 -14.22 34.08
CA PRO A 315 4.91 -13.79 33.38
C PRO A 315 4.34 -12.45 33.84
N ALA A 316 4.45 -12.11 35.13
CA ALA A 316 4.05 -10.79 35.65
C ALA A 316 4.91 -9.65 35.09
N GLN A 317 6.23 -9.87 35.01
CA GLN A 317 7.19 -8.91 34.42
C GLN A 317 7.05 -8.85 32.89
N GLN A 318 6.69 -9.94 32.22
CA GLN A 318 6.36 -9.96 30.80
C GLN A 318 5.15 -9.06 30.51
N HIS A 319 4.08 -9.17 31.30
CA HIS A 319 2.88 -8.34 31.15
C HIS A 319 3.20 -6.84 31.35
N GLU A 320 3.99 -6.51 32.37
CA GLU A 320 4.48 -5.15 32.62
C GLU A 320 5.29 -4.59 31.43
N ILE A 321 6.26 -5.36 30.91
CA ILE A 321 7.08 -4.95 29.75
C ILE A 321 6.21 -4.77 28.50
N LEU A 322 5.28 -5.69 28.25
CA LEU A 322 4.37 -5.61 27.10
C LEU A 322 3.49 -4.35 27.19
N HIS A 323 2.93 -4.05 28.37
CA HIS A 323 2.15 -2.84 28.62
C HIS A 323 3.00 -1.56 28.48
N LEU A 324 4.22 -1.52 29.02
CA LEU A 324 5.16 -0.42 28.83
C LEU A 324 5.62 -0.24 27.36
N SER A 325 5.55 -1.31 26.56
CA SER A 325 5.90 -1.29 25.13
C SER A 325 4.75 -0.98 24.19
N ALA A 326 3.51 -0.87 24.69
CA ALA A 326 2.32 -0.70 23.84
C ALA A 326 2.42 0.53 22.93
N ASP A 327 2.90 1.65 23.46
CA ASP A 327 3.09 2.92 22.72
C ASP A 327 4.33 2.90 21.80
N SER A 328 5.24 1.93 21.97
CA SER A 328 6.56 1.91 21.33
C SER A 328 7.14 0.50 21.14
N PRO A 329 6.45 -0.41 20.43
CA PRO A 329 6.87 -1.82 20.31
C PRO A 329 8.20 -1.98 19.59
N ARG A 330 8.59 -1.02 18.73
CA ARG A 330 9.90 -1.00 18.05
C ARG A 330 11.07 -0.83 19.02
N VAL A 331 10.85 -0.18 20.16
CA VAL A 331 11.88 0.02 21.21
C VAL A 331 12.14 -1.28 21.95
N LEU A 332 11.08 -2.04 22.27
CA LEU A 332 11.19 -3.40 22.82
C LEU A 332 11.91 -4.32 21.82
N GLU A 333 11.53 -4.30 20.54
CA GLU A 333 12.16 -5.11 19.49
C GLU A 333 13.67 -4.79 19.34
N ALA A 334 14.05 -3.51 19.35
CA ALA A 334 15.45 -3.09 19.28
C ALA A 334 16.23 -3.52 20.53
N ALA A 335 15.67 -3.32 21.73
CA ALA A 335 16.33 -3.66 22.98
C ALA A 335 16.51 -5.19 23.15
N LEU A 336 15.54 -6.01 22.73
CA LEU A 336 15.69 -7.47 22.67
C LEU A 336 16.83 -7.89 21.73
N LYS A 337 16.92 -7.30 20.53
CA LYS A 337 18.01 -7.54 19.58
C LYS A 337 19.38 -7.05 20.07
N GLU A 338 19.41 -6.04 20.94
CA GLU A 338 20.63 -5.56 21.62
C GLU A 338 21.08 -6.57 22.70
N ILE A 339 20.15 -7.14 23.48
CA ILE A 339 20.42 -8.21 24.45
C ILE A 339 20.95 -9.47 23.75
N GLU A 340 20.31 -9.91 22.67
CA GLU A 340 20.76 -11.05 21.87
C GLU A 340 22.17 -10.83 21.31
N ARG A 341 22.44 -9.65 20.73
CA ARG A 341 23.79 -9.26 20.26
C ARG A 341 24.83 -9.15 21.38
N SER A 342 24.42 -8.96 22.62
CA SER A 342 25.33 -8.77 23.75
C SER A 342 26.06 -10.03 24.19
N ASN A 343 25.58 -11.24 23.80
CA ASN A 343 26.11 -12.54 24.22
C ASN A 343 26.43 -12.60 25.72
N GLY A 344 25.47 -12.19 26.57
CA GLY A 344 25.59 -12.23 28.03
C GLY A 344 26.31 -11.04 28.68
N ARG A 345 26.76 -10.02 27.91
CA ARG A 345 27.32 -8.79 28.49
C ARG A 345 26.27 -7.99 29.28
N ILE A 346 25.00 -8.03 28.90
CA ILE A 346 23.90 -7.39 29.65
C ILE A 346 23.49 -8.31 30.80
N ARG A 347 24.02 -8.04 32.01
CA ARG A 347 23.80 -8.85 33.23
C ARG A 347 22.37 -8.85 33.76
N SER A 348 21.55 -7.86 33.39
CA SER A 348 20.12 -7.82 33.75
C SER A 348 19.28 -7.38 32.54
N PRO A 349 18.78 -8.33 31.74
CA PRO A 349 17.86 -8.08 30.64
C PRO A 349 16.62 -7.27 31.09
N LEU A 350 16.03 -7.61 32.24
CA LEU A 350 14.84 -6.94 32.78
C LEU A 350 15.07 -5.45 33.07
N CYS A 351 16.16 -5.09 33.76
CA CYS A 351 16.47 -3.69 34.06
C CYS A 351 16.81 -2.90 32.79
N PHE A 352 17.48 -3.54 31.83
CA PHE A 352 17.82 -2.95 30.55
C PHE A 352 16.58 -2.63 29.71
N LEU A 353 15.64 -3.59 29.59
CA LEU A 353 14.38 -3.41 28.88
C LEU A 353 13.54 -2.29 29.50
N ARG A 354 13.38 -2.28 30.84
CA ARG A 354 12.70 -1.19 31.55
C ARG A 354 13.34 0.17 31.26
N SER A 355 14.67 0.29 31.41
CA SER A 355 15.40 1.54 31.16
C SER A 355 15.19 2.08 29.74
N ARG A 356 15.26 1.21 28.72
CA ARG A 356 15.01 1.60 27.32
C ARG A 356 13.56 2.05 27.08
N LEU A 357 12.57 1.40 27.70
CA LEU A 357 11.16 1.75 27.55
C LEU A 357 10.77 3.02 28.31
N THR A 358 11.23 3.19 29.55
CA THR A 358 10.95 4.40 30.35
C THR A 358 11.55 5.65 29.72
N SER A 359 12.76 5.56 29.16
CA SER A 359 13.45 6.68 28.50
C SER A 359 12.72 7.23 27.26
N VAL A 360 11.70 6.55 26.74
CA VAL A 360 10.91 6.95 25.56
C VAL A 360 9.54 7.52 25.96
N ARG A 361 9.13 7.40 27.24
CA ARG A 361 7.96 8.10 27.81
C ARG A 361 8.30 9.44 28.47
N THR A 362 9.59 9.83 28.49
CA THR A 362 10.09 11.06 29.12
C THR A 362 10.76 12.02 28.11
N ALA A 363 10.48 11.84 26.82
CA ALA A 363 11.04 12.59 25.70
C ALA A 363 9.99 12.78 24.60
#